data_AF-A0AAD4LA74-F1
#
_entry.id   AF-A0AAD4LA74-F1
#
_cell.length_a   1.000
_cell.length_b   1.000
_cell.length_c   1.000
_cell.angle_alpha   90.00
_cell.angle_beta   90.00
_cell.angle_gamma   90.00
#
_symmetry.space_group_name_H-M   'P 1'
#
loop_
_entity.id
_entity.type
_entity.pdbx_description
1 polymer ?
#
loop_
_entity_poly.entity_id
_entity_poly.type
_entity_poly.pdbx_seq_one_letter_code
_entity_poly.pdbx_strand_id
1 'polypeptide(L)'
;MAAYEKREVGLEERHKHANSKAEKLKRSLQEDENCCNDALCSIQENTAKTKSEKRKVDQYEEELQWEEKALEGIRDNKTEVFRDRIEQKQKELQPWKMKVDEKQAEVDVKTSKCDMLVKTAEALEQASTEAHEVLAKVKSIQTVKIGELENLKNRELSLQRVQDLTIHVNQHCAQASSTRQRVEEANASQTASASANEVSDSLMRLRDSGRVSGLHGQLRSLGTIPDEYDMAITTVCGSLNDMVADTAQQGQACIEYLREQNIGCVGFLVLEEIDKTDGMRPIQTPEDVPRLFDLVEPKEPQFAHVFYEALRDTLVAQDLAQANRIAFSACRWRVVTLAGELIDSSGTMSGSGPKPRGGGIGSKLAADVVPPDVLQKYEQDSKVAAVQLTVAMEELRAAEAELEAVGESGPQINLEIEKANLDIQDARKCVIEAKKRVHNLRTPSKPDAGDLSHITSLEHEIATAQNKLEGLWSLSGMIEEAIKAIEREILDIGGSWLLAQKSKVDGLKLHIDTANGEIVTPPQGR
;
A
#
# COMPACT_ATOMS: atom_id res chain seq x y z
N MET A 1 42.24 20.81 -35.15
CA MET A 1 43.17 21.16 -34.07
C MET A 1 42.81 20.41 -32.78
N ALA A 2 41.69 20.72 -32.11
CA ALA A 2 41.31 20.09 -30.83
C ALA A 2 41.22 18.54 -30.80
N ALA A 3 40.78 17.89 -31.88
CA ALA A 3 40.74 16.42 -31.94
C ALA A 3 42.12 15.76 -32.06
N TYR A 4 43.11 16.46 -32.63
CA TYR A 4 44.49 15.99 -32.73
C TYR A 4 45.21 16.18 -31.39
N GLU A 5 45.02 17.33 -30.74
CA GLU A 5 45.56 17.60 -29.38
C GLU A 5 45.03 16.59 -28.35
N LYS A 6 43.73 16.27 -28.39
CA LYS A 6 43.15 15.25 -27.49
C LYS A 6 43.73 13.84 -27.73
N ARG A 7 44.10 13.53 -28.97
CA ARG A 7 44.73 12.25 -29.35
C ARG A 7 46.21 12.21 -28.95
N GLU A 8 46.91 13.32 -29.05
CA GLU A 8 48.31 13.51 -28.63
C GLU A 8 48.44 13.39 -27.11
N VAL A 9 47.60 14.09 -26.35
CA VAL A 9 47.54 13.97 -24.87
C VAL A 9 47.21 12.53 -24.46
N GLY A 10 46.25 11.87 -25.13
CA GLY A 10 45.93 10.47 -24.86
C GLY A 10 47.06 9.48 -25.20
N LEU A 11 47.92 9.80 -26.16
CA LEU A 11 49.13 9.02 -26.48
C LEU A 11 50.25 9.28 -25.46
N GLU A 12 50.44 10.51 -25.01
CA GLU A 12 51.39 10.86 -23.95
C GLU A 12 51.03 10.20 -22.61
N GLU A 13 49.74 10.18 -22.25
CA GLU A 13 49.27 9.49 -21.04
C GLU A 13 49.49 7.97 -21.15
N ARG A 14 49.21 7.36 -22.31
CA ARG A 14 49.52 5.95 -22.55
C ARG A 14 51.01 5.67 -22.50
N HIS A 15 51.85 6.57 -23.02
CA HIS A 15 53.30 6.46 -22.96
C HIS A 15 53.81 6.57 -21.52
N LYS A 16 53.31 7.53 -20.73
CA LYS A 16 53.62 7.66 -19.30
C LYS A 16 53.17 6.44 -18.50
N HIS A 17 51.96 5.94 -18.76
CA HIS A 17 51.44 4.73 -18.12
C HIS A 17 52.27 3.50 -18.51
N ALA A 18 52.64 3.36 -19.79
CA ALA A 18 53.50 2.29 -20.27
C ALA A 18 54.90 2.34 -19.64
N ASN A 19 55.53 3.52 -19.56
CA ASN A 19 56.82 3.69 -18.88
C ASN A 19 56.73 3.40 -17.39
N SER A 20 55.67 3.86 -16.70
CA SER A 20 55.48 3.53 -15.29
C SER A 20 55.30 2.02 -15.06
N LYS A 21 54.65 1.34 -16.01
CA LYS A 21 54.47 -0.13 -15.98
C LYS A 21 55.78 -0.85 -16.30
N ALA A 22 56.57 -0.34 -17.24
CA ALA A 22 57.90 -0.86 -17.56
C ALA A 22 58.86 -0.74 -16.37
N GLU A 23 58.88 0.40 -15.67
CA GLU A 23 59.68 0.60 -14.45
C GLU A 23 59.22 -0.31 -13.30
N LYS A 24 57.90 -0.49 -13.10
CA LYS A 24 57.38 -1.45 -12.11
C LYS A 24 57.78 -2.89 -12.43
N LEU A 25 57.68 -3.30 -13.70
CA LEU A 25 58.10 -4.63 -14.15
C LEU A 25 59.61 -4.82 -14.03
N LYS A 26 60.41 -3.77 -14.25
CA LYS A 26 61.87 -3.83 -14.07
C LYS A 26 62.25 -4.00 -12.61
N ARG A 27 61.56 -3.30 -11.69
CA ARG A 27 61.75 -3.50 -10.24
C ARG A 27 61.31 -4.89 -9.80
N SER A 28 60.17 -5.39 -10.27
CA SER A 28 59.74 -6.76 -9.93
C SER A 28 60.73 -7.79 -10.47
N LEU A 29 61.25 -7.60 -11.68
CA LEU A 29 62.24 -8.52 -12.26
C LEU A 29 63.56 -8.49 -11.48
N GLN A 30 63.98 -7.33 -10.99
CA GLN A 30 65.16 -7.23 -10.13
C GLN A 30 64.94 -7.82 -8.72
N GLU A 31 63.73 -7.67 -8.16
CA GLU A 31 63.32 -8.34 -6.92
C GLU A 31 63.29 -9.87 -7.11
N ASP A 32 62.75 -10.35 -8.23
CA ASP A 32 62.70 -11.76 -8.59
C ASP A 32 64.12 -12.33 -8.84
N GLU A 33 65.01 -11.58 -9.50
CA GLU A 33 66.42 -11.96 -9.70
C GLU A 33 67.18 -12.06 -8.37
N ASN A 34 66.97 -11.11 -7.46
CA ASN A 34 67.57 -11.15 -6.12
C ASN A 34 67.00 -12.34 -5.31
N CYS A 35 65.69 -12.55 -5.34
CA CYS A 35 65.04 -13.70 -4.69
C CYS A 35 65.57 -15.03 -5.25
N CYS A 36 65.80 -15.11 -6.56
CA CYS A 36 66.37 -16.29 -7.20
C CYS A 36 67.81 -16.53 -6.76
N ASN A 37 68.63 -15.47 -6.69
CA ASN A 37 70.02 -15.56 -6.21
C ASN A 37 70.09 -15.95 -4.72
N ASP A 38 69.24 -15.38 -3.87
CA ASP A 38 69.16 -15.72 -2.44
C ASP A 38 68.70 -17.18 -2.24
N ALA A 39 67.75 -17.64 -3.06
CA ALA A 39 67.32 -19.03 -3.09
C ALA A 39 68.45 -19.96 -3.56
N LEU A 40 69.22 -19.58 -4.59
CA LEU A 40 70.36 -20.34 -5.08
C LEU A 40 71.49 -20.44 -4.05
N CYS A 41 71.84 -19.34 -3.36
CA CYS A 41 72.80 -19.34 -2.26
C CYS A 41 72.33 -20.24 -1.12
N SER A 42 71.05 -20.15 -0.73
CA SER A 42 70.45 -21.01 0.30
C SER A 42 70.48 -22.49 -0.09
N ILE A 43 70.22 -22.82 -1.36
CA ILE A 43 70.34 -24.19 -1.88
C ILE A 43 71.79 -24.67 -1.80
N GLN A 44 72.78 -23.84 -2.16
CA GLN A 44 74.19 -24.21 -2.08
C GLN A 44 74.64 -24.45 -0.63
N GLU A 45 74.28 -23.56 0.30
CA GLU A 45 74.59 -23.72 1.72
C GLU A 45 73.92 -24.94 2.33
N ASN A 46 72.62 -25.16 2.05
CA ASN A 46 71.88 -26.31 2.56
C ASN A 46 72.40 -27.62 1.95
N THR A 47 72.72 -27.66 0.66
CA THR A 47 73.32 -28.87 0.04
C THR A 47 74.72 -29.15 0.58
N ALA A 48 75.50 -28.14 0.96
CA ALA A 48 76.77 -28.32 1.64
C ALA A 48 76.58 -28.86 3.07
N LYS A 49 75.63 -28.32 3.84
CA LYS A 49 75.28 -28.79 5.19
C LYS A 49 74.74 -30.22 5.18
N THR A 50 73.82 -30.55 4.27
CA THR A 50 73.32 -31.94 4.12
C THR A 50 74.44 -32.91 3.76
N LYS A 51 75.43 -32.49 2.94
CA LYS A 51 76.60 -33.33 2.63
C LYS A 51 77.52 -33.51 3.84
N SER A 52 77.72 -32.50 4.69
CA SER A 52 78.52 -32.64 5.90
C SER A 52 77.83 -33.51 6.94
N GLU A 53 76.53 -33.32 7.18
CA GLU A 53 75.78 -34.13 8.15
C GLU A 53 75.63 -35.58 7.70
N LYS A 54 75.42 -35.86 6.40
CA LYS A 54 75.43 -37.23 5.88
C LYS A 54 76.76 -37.94 6.15
N ARG A 55 77.90 -37.26 5.96
CA ARG A 55 79.21 -37.84 6.29
C ARG A 55 79.37 -38.14 7.78
N LYS A 56 78.78 -37.32 8.67
CA LYS A 56 78.78 -37.60 10.11
C LYS A 56 77.86 -38.78 10.46
N VAL A 57 76.69 -38.88 9.83
CA VAL A 57 75.79 -40.04 9.98
C VAL A 57 76.49 -41.31 9.54
N ASP A 58 77.13 -41.33 8.37
CA ASP A 58 77.87 -42.49 7.89
C ASP A 58 78.98 -42.90 8.88
N GLN A 59 79.72 -41.93 9.46
CA GLN A 59 80.72 -42.18 10.48
C GLN A 59 80.12 -42.75 11.77
N TYR A 60 79.02 -42.17 12.28
CA TYR A 60 78.34 -42.66 13.47
C TYR A 60 77.67 -44.02 13.25
N GLU A 61 77.21 -44.33 12.04
CA GLU A 61 76.66 -45.64 11.69
C GLU A 61 77.76 -46.72 11.65
N GLU A 62 78.94 -46.42 11.11
CA GLU A 62 80.10 -47.32 11.15
C GLU A 62 80.57 -47.57 12.59
N GLU A 63 80.66 -46.51 13.40
CA GLU A 63 80.97 -46.60 14.84
C GLU A 63 79.90 -47.38 15.61
N LEU A 64 78.61 -47.14 15.30
CA LEU A 64 77.49 -47.85 15.90
C LEU A 64 77.54 -49.34 15.56
N GLN A 65 77.78 -49.72 14.31
CA GLN A 65 77.90 -51.13 13.93
C GLN A 65 79.06 -51.83 14.66
N TRP A 66 80.18 -51.12 14.87
CA TRP A 66 81.31 -51.68 15.61
C TRP A 66 81.00 -51.84 17.10
N GLU A 67 80.42 -50.81 17.73
CA GLU A 67 80.05 -50.83 19.15
C GLU A 67 78.85 -51.76 19.43
N GLU A 68 77.93 -51.95 18.47
CA GLU A 68 76.83 -52.93 18.51
C GLU A 68 77.34 -54.36 18.37
N LYS A 69 78.29 -54.64 17.46
CA LYS A 69 78.97 -55.95 17.40
C LYS A 69 79.73 -56.26 18.70
N ALA A 70 80.37 -55.25 19.28
CA ALA A 70 81.00 -55.38 20.59
C ALA A 70 79.93 -55.66 21.67
N LEU A 71 78.79 -54.96 21.67
CA LEU A 71 77.67 -55.20 22.58
C LEU A 71 77.07 -56.62 22.42
N GLU A 72 76.93 -57.10 21.19
CA GLU A 72 76.39 -58.42 20.83
C GLU A 72 77.31 -59.54 21.33
N GLY A 73 78.63 -59.44 21.08
CA GLY A 73 79.61 -60.40 21.60
C GLY A 73 79.69 -60.46 23.13
N ILE A 74 79.31 -59.39 23.82
CA ILE A 74 79.22 -59.34 25.30
C ILE A 74 77.92 -59.98 25.78
N ARG A 75 76.82 -59.73 25.07
CA ARG A 75 75.51 -60.32 25.38
C ARG A 75 75.57 -61.85 25.23
N ASP A 76 76.29 -62.37 24.24
CA ASP A 76 76.33 -63.80 23.95
C ASP A 76 77.00 -64.66 25.03
N ASN A 77 78.01 -64.14 25.74
CA ASN A 77 78.72 -64.95 26.72
C ASN A 77 78.10 -64.97 28.13
N LYS A 78 77.13 -64.09 28.45
CA LYS A 78 76.59 -63.95 29.82
C LYS A 78 75.07 -63.84 29.95
N THR A 79 74.33 -63.60 28.87
CA THR A 79 72.88 -63.34 28.94
C THR A 79 71.98 -64.43 28.37
N GLU A 80 72.51 -65.53 27.83
CA GLU A 80 71.71 -66.65 27.29
C GLU A 80 70.68 -67.21 28.28
N VAL A 81 71.09 -67.52 29.51
CA VAL A 81 70.18 -68.11 30.53
C VAL A 81 69.06 -67.15 30.92
N PHE A 82 69.32 -65.84 30.96
CA PHE A 82 68.29 -64.85 31.26
C PHE A 82 67.43 -64.53 30.03
N ARG A 83 67.96 -64.63 28.81
CA ARG A 83 67.20 -64.55 27.56
C ARG A 83 66.19 -65.69 27.47
N ASP A 84 66.58 -66.92 27.79
CA ASP A 84 65.66 -68.06 27.83
C ASP A 84 64.56 -67.86 28.88
N ARG A 85 64.90 -67.31 30.05
CA ARG A 85 63.93 -67.04 31.12
C ARG A 85 62.97 -65.90 30.77
N ILE A 86 63.46 -64.85 30.09
CA ILE A 86 62.63 -63.78 29.54
C ILE A 86 61.77 -64.33 28.40
N GLU A 87 62.30 -65.16 27.51
CA GLU A 87 61.55 -65.75 26.40
C GLU A 87 60.43 -66.67 26.91
N GLN A 88 60.68 -67.46 27.96
CA GLN A 88 59.65 -68.25 28.65
C GLN A 88 58.57 -67.35 29.27
N LYS A 89 58.95 -66.30 29.99
CA LYS A 89 57.99 -65.35 30.59
C LYS A 89 57.24 -64.53 29.54
N GLN A 90 57.88 -64.22 28.41
CA GLN A 90 57.24 -63.58 27.26
C GLN A 90 56.26 -64.55 26.59
N LYS A 91 56.59 -65.83 26.42
CA LYS A 91 55.67 -66.87 25.94
C LYS A 91 54.47 -67.05 26.88
N GLU A 92 54.67 -66.94 28.19
CA GLU A 92 53.58 -66.92 29.18
C GLU A 92 52.72 -65.65 29.04
N LEU A 93 53.32 -64.50 28.72
CA LEU A 93 52.62 -63.22 28.56
C LEU A 93 51.80 -63.12 27.27
N GLN A 94 52.25 -63.73 26.17
CA GLN A 94 51.54 -63.74 24.87
C GLN A 94 50.05 -64.11 24.96
N PRO A 95 49.63 -65.23 25.59
CA PRO A 95 48.21 -65.58 25.69
C PRO A 95 47.42 -64.62 26.58
N TRP A 96 48.04 -63.99 27.59
CA TRP A 96 47.38 -62.97 28.40
C TRP A 96 47.20 -61.67 27.62
N LYS A 97 48.20 -61.25 26.84
CA LYS A 97 48.09 -60.11 25.91
C LYS A 97 46.98 -60.32 24.89
N MET A 98 46.93 -61.50 24.25
CA MET A 98 45.83 -61.84 23.34
C MET A 98 44.46 -61.77 24.01
N LYS A 99 44.32 -62.27 25.26
CA LYS A 99 43.06 -62.19 26.01
C LYS A 99 42.69 -60.76 26.42
N VAL A 100 43.69 -59.93 26.73
CA VAL A 100 43.50 -58.51 27.01
C VAL A 100 43.03 -57.79 25.75
N ASP A 101 43.68 -58.01 24.62
CA ASP A 101 43.32 -57.40 23.34
C ASP A 101 41.91 -57.84 22.89
N GLU A 102 41.57 -59.13 23.06
CA GLU A 102 40.23 -59.65 22.76
C GLU A 102 39.15 -59.01 23.64
N LYS A 103 39.40 -58.87 24.95
CA LYS A 103 38.45 -58.21 25.86
C LYS A 103 38.39 -56.71 25.68
N GLN A 104 39.50 -56.06 25.35
CA GLN A 104 39.55 -54.65 25.02
C GLN A 104 38.72 -54.39 23.75
N ALA A 105 38.91 -55.21 22.70
CA ALA A 105 38.10 -55.14 21.49
C ALA A 105 36.60 -55.38 21.76
N GLU A 106 36.24 -56.32 22.65
CA GLU A 106 34.84 -56.53 23.05
C GLU A 106 34.25 -55.28 23.74
N VAL A 107 35.01 -54.65 24.65
CA VAL A 107 34.61 -53.41 25.31
C VAL A 107 34.45 -52.29 24.29
N ASP A 108 35.43 -52.08 23.42
CA ASP A 108 35.44 -51.01 22.41
C ASP A 108 34.27 -51.14 21.40
N VAL A 109 33.93 -52.37 21.01
CA VAL A 109 32.77 -52.64 20.14
C VAL A 109 31.46 -52.35 20.87
N LYS A 110 31.35 -52.61 22.17
CA LYS A 110 30.11 -52.34 22.93
C LYS A 110 29.98 -50.86 23.32
N THR A 111 31.07 -50.20 23.70
CA THR A 111 31.10 -48.76 23.98
C THR A 111 30.76 -47.97 22.73
N SER A 112 31.37 -48.29 21.58
CA SER A 112 31.01 -47.64 20.30
C SER A 112 29.54 -47.85 19.93
N LYS A 113 28.95 -49.03 20.18
CA LYS A 113 27.51 -49.25 19.97
C LYS A 113 26.65 -48.40 20.91
N CYS A 114 26.99 -48.30 22.19
CA CYS A 114 26.28 -47.43 23.14
C CYS A 114 26.38 -45.96 22.72
N ASP A 115 27.58 -45.49 22.41
CA ASP A 115 27.84 -44.12 21.98
C ASP A 115 27.07 -43.77 20.71
N MET A 116 26.96 -44.71 19.76
CA MET A 116 26.16 -44.52 18.55
C MET A 116 24.66 -44.39 18.88
N LEU A 117 24.13 -45.25 19.75
CA LEU A 117 22.72 -45.18 20.17
C LEU A 117 22.41 -43.88 20.94
N VAL A 118 23.29 -43.48 21.88
CA VAL A 118 23.16 -42.23 22.62
C VAL A 118 23.20 -41.03 21.67
N LYS A 119 24.17 -40.97 20.76
CA LYS A 119 24.26 -39.91 19.74
C LYS A 119 23.02 -39.85 18.85
N THR A 120 22.46 -41.00 18.47
CA THR A 120 21.22 -41.02 17.68
C THR A 120 20.01 -40.52 18.48
N ALA A 121 19.92 -40.84 19.77
CA ALA A 121 18.87 -40.34 20.65
C ALA A 121 18.97 -38.82 20.86
N GLU A 122 20.17 -38.32 21.17
CA GLU A 122 20.44 -36.88 21.33
C GLU A 122 20.14 -36.10 20.03
N ALA A 123 20.54 -36.64 18.87
CA ALA A 123 20.25 -36.01 17.58
C ALA A 123 18.74 -35.96 17.28
N LEU A 124 17.99 -36.99 17.66
CA LEU A 124 16.52 -37.01 17.51
C LEU A 124 15.84 -36.04 18.46
N GLU A 125 16.30 -35.92 19.71
CA GLU A 125 15.80 -34.94 20.67
C GLU A 125 16.05 -33.50 20.18
N GLN A 126 17.28 -33.20 19.73
CA GLN A 126 17.64 -31.91 19.16
C GLN A 126 16.78 -31.57 17.93
N ALA A 127 16.62 -32.52 16.99
CA ALA A 127 15.76 -32.33 15.83
C ALA A 127 14.29 -32.11 16.21
N SER A 128 13.81 -32.75 17.29
CA SER A 128 12.47 -32.55 17.83
C SER A 128 12.30 -31.17 18.45
N THR A 129 13.26 -30.69 19.25
CA THR A 129 13.22 -29.34 19.84
C THR A 129 13.26 -28.27 18.76
N GLU A 130 14.15 -28.41 17.77
CA GLU A 130 14.25 -27.50 16.62
C GLU A 130 12.93 -27.45 15.84
N ALA A 131 12.31 -28.61 15.57
CA ALA A 131 11.03 -28.66 14.86
C ALA A 131 9.90 -27.98 15.65
N HIS A 132 9.87 -28.10 16.99
CA HIS A 132 8.91 -27.39 17.84
C HIS A 132 9.14 -25.88 17.85
N GLU A 133 10.39 -25.43 17.89
CA GLU A 133 10.73 -24.00 17.78
C GLU A 133 10.32 -23.42 16.43
N VAL A 134 10.62 -24.11 15.33
CA VAL A 134 10.19 -23.69 13.98
C VAL A 134 8.67 -23.60 13.91
N LEU A 135 7.96 -24.59 14.45
CA LEU A 135 6.49 -24.56 14.50
C LEU A 135 5.96 -23.39 15.34
N ALA A 136 6.61 -23.05 16.46
CA ALA A 136 6.23 -21.89 17.26
C ALA A 136 6.45 -20.57 16.49
N LYS A 137 7.60 -20.42 15.83
CA LYS A 137 7.94 -19.25 14.99
C LYS A 137 6.97 -19.07 13.82
N VAL A 138 6.63 -20.15 13.10
CA VAL A 138 5.68 -20.05 11.97
C VAL A 138 4.27 -19.72 12.47
N LYS A 139 3.84 -20.26 13.62
CA LYS A 139 2.56 -19.89 14.23
C LYS A 139 2.51 -18.43 14.66
N SER A 140 3.58 -17.89 15.26
CA SER A 140 3.62 -16.49 15.66
C SER A 140 3.55 -15.56 14.45
N ILE A 141 4.25 -15.90 13.35
CA ILE A 141 4.15 -15.17 12.08
C ILE A 141 2.70 -15.21 11.56
N GLN A 142 2.06 -16.38 11.57
CA GLN A 142 0.66 -16.52 11.15
C GLN A 142 -0.28 -15.62 11.96
N THR A 143 -0.11 -15.56 13.29
CA THR A 143 -0.96 -14.70 14.15
C THR A 143 -0.75 -13.21 13.88
N VAL A 144 0.51 -12.79 13.66
CA VAL A 144 0.82 -11.39 13.30
C VAL A 144 0.18 -11.02 11.96
N LYS A 145 0.30 -11.88 10.95
CA LYS A 145 -0.31 -11.66 9.63
C LYS A 145 -1.84 -11.60 9.67
N ILE A 146 -2.48 -12.39 10.53
CA ILE A 146 -3.94 -12.31 10.73
C ILE A 146 -4.32 -10.96 11.35
N GLY A 147 -3.57 -10.48 12.35
CA GLY A 147 -3.81 -9.16 12.95
C GLY A 147 -3.57 -8.01 11.97
N GLU A 148 -2.54 -8.09 11.13
CA GLU A 148 -2.31 -7.13 10.02
C GLU A 148 -3.51 -7.07 9.08
N LEU A 149 -4.06 -8.22 8.71
CA LEU A 149 -5.23 -8.30 7.82
C LEU A 149 -6.50 -7.70 8.47
N GLU A 150 -6.72 -7.94 9.76
CA GLU A 150 -7.84 -7.31 10.50
C GLU A 150 -7.72 -5.79 10.52
N ASN A 151 -6.51 -5.26 10.74
CA ASN A 151 -6.26 -3.82 10.66
C ASN A 151 -6.52 -3.26 9.26
N LEU A 152 -6.06 -3.95 8.20
CA LEU A 152 -6.30 -3.54 6.82
C LEU A 152 -7.80 -3.53 6.46
N LYS A 153 -8.56 -4.53 6.94
CA LYS A 153 -10.02 -4.55 6.75
C LYS A 153 -10.74 -3.42 7.46
N ASN A 154 -10.30 -3.05 8.67
CA ASN A 154 -10.87 -1.90 9.37
C ASN A 154 -10.62 -0.60 8.59
N ARG A 155 -9.47 -0.48 7.92
CA ARG A 155 -9.17 0.65 7.03
C ARG A 155 -10.04 0.63 5.77
N GLU A 156 -10.25 -0.53 5.15
CA GLU A 156 -11.16 -0.67 4.02
C GLU A 156 -12.60 -0.25 4.37
N LEU A 157 -13.10 -0.63 5.55
CA LEU A 157 -14.39 -0.20 6.06
C LEU A 157 -14.46 1.33 6.27
N SER A 158 -13.37 1.94 6.77
CA SER A 158 -13.31 3.41 6.92
C SER A 158 -13.39 4.14 5.57
N LEU A 159 -12.74 3.58 4.53
CA LEU A 159 -12.85 4.08 3.15
C LEU A 159 -14.26 3.99 2.60
N GLN A 160 -14.93 2.85 2.79
CA GLN A 160 -16.31 2.65 2.36
C GLN A 160 -17.25 3.65 3.06
N ARG A 161 -17.06 3.86 4.37
CA ARG A 161 -17.82 4.87 5.13
C ARG A 161 -17.67 6.29 4.54
N VAL A 162 -16.46 6.69 4.13
CA VAL A 162 -16.24 7.99 3.48
C VAL A 162 -16.97 8.06 2.13
N GLN A 163 -16.94 6.99 1.34
CA GLN A 163 -17.66 6.93 0.06
C GLN A 163 -19.18 7.05 0.25
N ASP A 164 -19.74 6.32 1.22
CA ASP A 164 -21.17 6.38 1.54
C ASP A 164 -21.57 7.77 2.03
N LEU A 165 -20.78 8.38 2.93
CA LEU A 165 -21.01 9.75 3.40
C LEU A 165 -20.92 10.78 2.27
N THR A 166 -20.01 10.57 1.31
CA THR A 166 -19.91 11.43 0.11
C THR A 166 -21.19 11.37 -0.72
N ILE A 167 -21.76 10.18 -0.89
CA ILE A 167 -23.04 10.00 -1.58
C ILE A 167 -24.16 10.72 -0.82
N HIS A 168 -24.22 10.56 0.51
CA HIS A 168 -25.20 11.24 1.36
C HIS A 168 -25.08 12.78 1.30
N VAL A 169 -23.86 13.33 1.35
CA VAL A 169 -23.62 14.78 1.19
C VAL A 169 -24.11 15.27 -0.17
N ASN A 170 -23.85 14.52 -1.24
CA ASN A 170 -24.34 14.89 -2.58
C ASN A 170 -25.87 14.89 -2.67
N GLN A 171 -26.54 13.92 -2.03
CA GLN A 171 -28.00 13.87 -1.94
C GLN A 171 -28.56 15.07 -1.16
N HIS A 172 -28.01 15.37 0.01
CA HIS A 172 -28.42 16.53 0.80
C HIS A 172 -28.11 17.85 0.09
N CYS A 173 -27.02 17.94 -0.68
CA CYS A 173 -26.69 19.11 -1.48
C CYS A 173 -27.73 19.36 -2.57
N ALA A 174 -28.17 18.31 -3.28
CA ALA A 174 -29.25 18.40 -4.27
C ALA A 174 -30.61 18.79 -3.64
N GLN A 175 -30.89 18.28 -2.44
CA GLN A 175 -32.09 18.65 -1.70
C GLN A 175 -32.05 20.12 -1.22
N ALA A 176 -30.91 20.58 -0.70
CA ALA A 176 -30.72 21.96 -0.26
C ALA A 176 -30.79 22.95 -1.43
N SER A 177 -30.20 22.61 -2.59
CA SER A 177 -30.25 23.48 -3.77
C SER A 177 -31.67 23.60 -4.33
N SER A 178 -32.42 22.48 -4.43
CA SER A 178 -33.79 22.48 -4.94
C SER A 178 -34.78 23.21 -4.01
N THR A 179 -34.66 23.05 -2.69
CA THR A 179 -35.48 23.78 -1.72
C THR A 179 -35.16 25.27 -1.70
N ARG A 180 -33.87 25.63 -1.80
CA ARG A 180 -33.44 27.04 -1.94
C ARG A 180 -33.99 27.68 -3.21
N GLN A 181 -33.92 27.00 -4.35
CA GLN A 181 -34.48 27.50 -5.60
C GLN A 181 -35.99 27.77 -5.49
N ARG A 182 -36.74 26.87 -4.84
CA ARG A 182 -38.18 27.07 -4.61
C ARG A 182 -38.48 28.30 -3.75
N VAL A 183 -37.69 28.53 -2.71
CA VAL A 183 -37.82 29.73 -1.86
C VAL A 183 -37.53 30.99 -2.67
N GLU A 184 -36.48 30.98 -3.49
CA GLU A 184 -36.07 32.13 -4.29
C GLU A 184 -37.10 32.47 -5.39
N GLU A 185 -37.65 31.45 -6.07
CA GLU A 185 -38.75 31.61 -7.03
C GLU A 185 -40.02 32.15 -6.35
N ALA A 186 -40.37 31.62 -5.18
CA ALA A 186 -41.55 32.06 -4.44
C ALA A 186 -41.38 33.49 -3.92
N ASN A 187 -40.21 33.86 -3.38
CA ASN A 187 -39.89 35.22 -2.96
C ASN A 187 -39.89 36.21 -4.14
N ALA A 188 -39.32 35.83 -5.29
CA ALA A 188 -39.34 36.65 -6.49
C ALA A 188 -40.78 36.92 -6.97
N SER A 189 -41.63 35.89 -6.97
CA SER A 189 -43.05 36.04 -7.31
C SER A 189 -43.79 36.97 -6.34
N GLN A 190 -43.59 36.80 -5.02
CA GLN A 190 -44.24 37.64 -4.01
C GLN A 190 -43.77 39.09 -4.08
N THR A 191 -42.48 39.34 -4.29
CA THR A 191 -41.93 40.71 -4.39
C THR A 191 -42.44 41.42 -5.65
N ALA A 192 -42.56 40.70 -6.76
CA ALA A 192 -43.13 41.23 -8.00
C ALA A 192 -44.62 41.57 -7.83
N SER A 193 -45.40 40.72 -7.15
CA SER A 193 -46.82 40.99 -6.89
C SER A 193 -47.03 42.10 -5.84
N ALA A 194 -46.22 42.12 -4.78
CA ALA A 194 -46.31 43.13 -3.72
C ALA A 194 -46.02 44.53 -4.25
N SER A 195 -44.95 44.69 -5.04
CA SER A 195 -44.61 45.99 -5.65
C SER A 195 -45.70 46.47 -6.62
N ALA A 196 -46.25 45.59 -7.46
CA ALA A 196 -47.35 45.94 -8.37
C ALA A 196 -48.64 46.35 -7.63
N ASN A 197 -48.95 45.69 -6.51
CA ASN A 197 -50.14 46.01 -5.71
C ASN A 197 -49.94 47.29 -4.88
N GLU A 198 -48.76 47.50 -4.29
CA GLU A 198 -48.45 48.68 -3.48
C GLU A 198 -48.53 49.99 -4.30
N VAL A 199 -48.04 49.95 -5.54
CA VAL A 199 -48.15 51.08 -6.48
C VAL A 199 -49.61 51.37 -6.83
N SER A 200 -50.39 50.32 -7.14
CA SER A 200 -51.81 50.46 -7.47
C SER A 200 -52.61 51.03 -6.29
N ASP A 201 -52.44 50.48 -5.08
CA ASP A 201 -53.14 50.93 -3.88
C ASP A 201 -52.81 52.38 -3.53
N SER A 202 -51.56 52.79 -3.69
CA SER A 202 -51.11 54.15 -3.39
C SER A 202 -51.71 55.17 -4.35
N LEU A 203 -51.80 54.84 -5.65
CA LEU A 203 -52.44 55.68 -6.65
C LEU A 203 -53.96 55.74 -6.48
N MET A 204 -54.61 54.62 -6.14
CA MET A 204 -56.04 54.58 -5.84
C MET A 204 -56.37 55.46 -4.62
N ARG A 205 -55.55 55.43 -3.55
CA ARG A 205 -55.69 56.33 -2.40
C ARG A 205 -55.53 57.80 -2.80
N LEU A 206 -54.61 58.11 -3.70
CA LEU A 206 -54.41 59.48 -4.20
C LEU A 206 -55.65 59.98 -4.95
N ARG A 207 -56.24 59.14 -5.80
CA ARG A 207 -57.51 59.41 -6.49
C ARG A 207 -58.65 59.63 -5.49
N ASP A 208 -58.82 58.71 -4.54
CA ASP A 208 -59.91 58.76 -3.57
C ASP A 208 -59.80 59.97 -2.63
N SER A 209 -58.58 60.47 -2.40
CA SER A 209 -58.33 61.73 -1.67
C SER A 209 -58.67 63.00 -2.46
N GLY A 210 -58.99 62.88 -3.76
CA GLY A 210 -59.35 64.00 -4.64
C GLY A 210 -58.18 64.88 -5.09
N ARG A 211 -56.93 64.51 -4.77
CA ARG A 211 -55.72 65.25 -5.18
C ARG A 211 -55.45 65.14 -6.68
N VAL A 212 -55.83 64.02 -7.29
CA VAL A 212 -55.75 63.80 -8.74
C VAL A 212 -57.11 63.31 -9.21
N SER A 213 -57.65 63.95 -10.24
CA SER A 213 -58.86 63.52 -10.97
C SER A 213 -58.48 62.89 -12.31
N GLY A 214 -59.35 62.06 -12.87
CA GLY A 214 -59.16 61.46 -14.20
C GLY A 214 -58.27 60.22 -14.23
N LEU A 215 -58.08 59.57 -13.07
CA LEU A 215 -57.42 58.27 -12.95
C LEU A 215 -58.47 57.15 -12.88
N HIS A 216 -58.50 56.27 -13.87
CA HIS A 216 -59.52 55.21 -13.98
C HIS A 216 -59.13 53.90 -13.33
N GLY A 217 -57.83 53.68 -13.11
CA GLY A 217 -57.30 52.44 -12.56
C GLY A 217 -56.48 51.66 -13.58
N GLN A 218 -56.10 50.44 -13.20
CA GLN A 218 -55.32 49.56 -14.09
C GLN A 218 -56.18 49.03 -15.22
N LEU A 219 -55.59 48.85 -16.40
CA LEU A 219 -56.28 48.36 -17.60
C LEU A 219 -57.03 47.03 -17.33
N ARG A 220 -56.43 46.12 -16.56
CA ARG A 220 -57.08 44.85 -16.17
C ARG A 220 -58.41 44.98 -15.45
N SER A 221 -58.64 46.10 -14.77
CA SER A 221 -59.87 46.34 -14.02
C SER A 221 -60.97 47.01 -14.85
N LEU A 222 -60.67 47.40 -16.10
CA LEU A 222 -61.54 48.22 -16.96
C LEU A 222 -62.29 47.41 -18.04
N GLY A 223 -62.07 46.10 -18.11
CA GLY A 223 -62.75 45.22 -19.05
C GLY A 223 -62.80 43.77 -18.55
N THR A 224 -63.67 42.97 -19.15
CA THR A 224 -63.84 41.55 -18.84
C THR A 224 -63.76 40.71 -20.12
N ILE A 225 -63.30 39.47 -20.00
CA ILE A 225 -63.19 38.50 -21.08
C ILE A 225 -63.60 37.12 -20.54
N PRO A 226 -64.09 36.18 -21.38
CA PRO A 226 -64.35 34.82 -20.93
C PRO A 226 -63.08 34.11 -20.44
N ASP A 227 -63.21 33.33 -19.37
CA ASP A 227 -62.09 32.66 -18.68
C ASP A 227 -61.25 31.76 -19.60
N GLU A 228 -61.85 31.23 -20.68
CA GLU A 228 -61.15 30.42 -21.70
C GLU A 228 -59.99 31.16 -22.36
N TYR A 229 -60.05 32.49 -22.43
CA TYR A 229 -59.06 33.34 -23.10
C TYR A 229 -58.15 34.12 -22.13
N ASP A 230 -58.29 33.93 -20.81
CA ASP A 230 -57.52 34.67 -19.80
C ASP A 230 -56.01 34.44 -19.95
N MET A 231 -55.57 33.20 -20.21
CA MET A 231 -54.15 32.93 -20.47
C MET A 231 -53.65 33.63 -21.74
N ALA A 232 -54.46 33.66 -22.79
CA ALA A 232 -54.10 34.26 -24.06
C ALA A 232 -53.94 35.79 -23.93
N ILE A 233 -54.87 36.46 -23.25
CA ILE A 233 -54.77 37.92 -23.03
C ILE A 233 -53.64 38.29 -22.08
N THR A 234 -53.40 37.48 -21.04
CA THR A 234 -52.33 37.70 -20.07
C THR A 234 -50.94 37.60 -20.69
N THR A 235 -50.74 36.68 -21.65
CA THR A 235 -49.48 36.57 -22.39
C THR A 235 -49.28 37.73 -23.38
N VAL A 236 -50.34 38.13 -24.10
CA VAL A 236 -50.25 39.12 -25.18
C VAL A 236 -50.07 40.53 -24.63
N CYS A 237 -50.82 40.87 -23.59
CA CYS A 237 -50.94 42.23 -23.10
C CYS A 237 -50.02 42.43 -21.89
N GLY A 238 -48.81 42.91 -22.14
CA GLY A 238 -47.89 43.34 -21.07
C GLY A 238 -48.40 44.57 -20.31
N SER A 239 -49.25 45.38 -20.95
CA SER A 239 -49.82 46.62 -20.44
C SER A 239 -51.07 46.46 -19.57
N LEU A 240 -51.45 45.23 -19.20
CA LEU A 240 -52.61 45.00 -18.31
C LEU A 240 -52.45 45.65 -16.92
N ASN A 241 -51.21 45.80 -16.47
CA ASN A 241 -50.87 46.44 -15.20
C ASN A 241 -50.67 47.96 -15.33
N ASP A 242 -50.69 48.51 -16.55
CA ASP A 242 -50.56 49.94 -16.80
C ASP A 242 -51.83 50.68 -16.34
N MET A 243 -51.63 51.90 -15.88
CA MET A 243 -52.65 52.75 -15.29
C MET A 243 -53.27 53.67 -16.35
N VAL A 244 -54.59 53.77 -16.42
CA VAL A 244 -55.28 54.60 -17.41
C VAL A 244 -55.61 55.97 -16.83
N ALA A 245 -55.20 57.04 -17.53
CA ALA A 245 -55.45 58.43 -17.18
C ALA A 245 -56.10 59.20 -18.35
N ASP A 246 -56.88 60.24 -18.07
CA ASP A 246 -57.54 61.03 -19.11
C ASP A 246 -56.54 61.91 -19.89
N THR A 247 -55.71 62.67 -19.18
CA THR A 247 -54.83 63.73 -19.74
C THR A 247 -53.36 63.46 -19.42
N ALA A 248 -52.44 63.86 -20.30
CA ALA A 248 -51.00 63.70 -20.08
C ALA A 248 -50.51 64.41 -18.79
N GLN A 249 -51.10 65.56 -18.46
CA GLN A 249 -50.79 66.32 -17.24
C GLN A 249 -51.12 65.54 -15.96
N GLN A 250 -52.23 64.78 -15.96
CA GLN A 250 -52.64 63.98 -14.81
C GLN A 250 -51.73 62.78 -14.62
N GLY A 251 -51.34 62.11 -15.72
CA GLY A 251 -50.35 61.04 -15.69
C GLY A 251 -48.99 61.51 -15.13
N GLN A 252 -48.51 62.68 -15.58
CA GLN A 252 -47.27 63.28 -15.08
C GLN A 252 -47.34 63.60 -13.57
N ALA A 253 -48.46 64.16 -13.09
CA ALA A 253 -48.66 64.43 -11.67
C ALA A 253 -48.61 63.13 -10.82
N CYS A 254 -49.20 62.04 -11.32
CA CYS A 254 -49.10 60.74 -10.67
C CYS A 254 -47.65 60.20 -10.66
N ILE A 255 -46.90 60.35 -11.76
CA ILE A 255 -45.49 59.92 -11.84
C ILE A 255 -44.62 60.73 -10.87
N GLU A 256 -44.84 62.03 -10.77
CA GLU A 256 -44.13 62.90 -9.83
C GLU A 256 -44.42 62.50 -8.38
N TYR A 257 -45.68 62.21 -8.04
CA TYR A 257 -46.05 61.69 -6.73
C TYR A 257 -45.36 60.35 -6.41
N LEU A 258 -45.33 59.39 -7.33
CA LEU A 258 -44.63 58.12 -7.12
C LEU A 258 -43.13 58.32 -6.93
N ARG A 259 -42.52 59.29 -7.65
CA ARG A 259 -41.11 59.64 -7.50
C ARG A 259 -40.81 60.29 -6.15
N GLU A 260 -41.65 61.23 -5.70
CA GLU A 260 -41.51 61.88 -4.41
C GLU A 260 -41.62 60.89 -3.24
N GLN A 261 -42.54 59.93 -3.34
CA GLN A 261 -42.77 58.92 -2.31
C GLN A 261 -41.93 57.65 -2.50
N ASN A 262 -41.14 57.56 -3.59
CA ASN A 262 -40.40 56.37 -4.01
C ASN A 262 -41.25 55.08 -4.09
N ILE A 263 -42.49 55.20 -4.55
CA ILE A 263 -43.45 54.09 -4.66
C ILE A 263 -43.36 53.51 -6.09
N GLY A 264 -42.36 52.66 -6.33
CA GLY A 264 -42.24 51.84 -7.55
C GLY A 264 -42.28 52.57 -8.90
N CYS A 265 -42.52 51.81 -9.97
CA CYS A 265 -42.64 52.30 -11.34
C CYS A 265 -43.86 51.65 -12.00
N VAL A 266 -44.65 52.42 -12.72
CA VAL A 266 -45.84 51.95 -13.44
C VAL A 266 -45.97 52.68 -14.77
N GLY A 267 -46.42 51.96 -15.80
CA GLY A 267 -46.77 52.56 -17.09
C GLY A 267 -48.10 53.31 -17.00
N PHE A 268 -48.24 54.38 -17.77
CA PHE A 268 -49.49 55.14 -17.88
C PHE A 268 -49.97 55.14 -19.33
N LEU A 269 -51.25 54.86 -19.53
CA LEU A 269 -51.95 54.96 -20.81
C LEU A 269 -52.84 56.20 -20.77
N VAL A 270 -52.57 57.17 -21.63
CA VAL A 270 -53.26 58.47 -21.66
C VAL A 270 -54.34 58.45 -22.75
N LEU A 271 -55.61 58.60 -22.35
CA LEU A 271 -56.75 58.53 -23.26
C LEU A 271 -56.76 59.63 -24.33
N GLU A 272 -56.23 60.82 -24.00
CA GLU A 272 -56.13 61.94 -24.94
C GLU A 272 -55.14 61.67 -26.09
N GLU A 273 -54.05 60.97 -25.84
CA GLU A 273 -52.98 60.72 -26.83
C GLU A 273 -53.23 59.46 -27.67
N ILE A 274 -54.14 58.59 -27.25
CA ILE A 274 -54.46 57.36 -27.99
C ILE A 274 -55.30 57.71 -29.23
N ASP A 275 -54.81 57.28 -30.39
CA ASP A 275 -55.48 57.48 -31.67
C ASP A 275 -56.86 56.82 -31.68
N LYS A 276 -57.91 57.62 -31.85
CA LYS A 276 -59.31 57.17 -31.98
C LYS A 276 -59.62 56.66 -33.39
N THR A 277 -58.71 55.90 -33.98
CA THR A 277 -58.82 55.45 -35.37
C THR A 277 -59.92 54.40 -35.56
N ASP A 278 -60.50 54.36 -36.76
CA ASP A 278 -61.60 53.49 -37.21
C ASP A 278 -61.27 51.97 -37.25
N GLY A 279 -60.12 51.54 -36.72
CA GLY A 279 -59.63 50.15 -36.76
C GLY A 279 -60.42 49.16 -35.89
N MET A 280 -61.36 49.66 -35.08
CA MET A 280 -62.24 48.91 -34.17
C MET A 280 -63.28 48.04 -34.88
N ARG A 281 -63.36 48.10 -36.21
CA ARG A 281 -64.33 47.33 -36.99
C ARG A 281 -63.88 45.86 -37.09
N PRO A 282 -64.82 44.90 -37.09
CA PRO A 282 -64.49 43.50 -37.34
C PRO A 282 -63.74 43.33 -38.66
N ILE A 283 -62.64 42.57 -38.62
CA ILE A 283 -61.77 42.28 -39.76
C ILE A 283 -62.02 40.83 -40.21
N GLN A 284 -61.84 40.56 -41.51
CA GLN A 284 -61.85 39.18 -42.00
C GLN A 284 -60.57 38.46 -41.57
N THR A 285 -60.70 37.47 -40.69
CA THR A 285 -59.56 36.72 -40.14
C THR A 285 -59.30 35.43 -40.92
N PRO A 286 -58.04 34.95 -41.02
CA PRO A 286 -57.74 33.65 -41.61
C PRO A 286 -58.34 32.50 -40.76
N GLU A 287 -58.83 31.44 -41.41
CA GLU A 287 -59.46 30.28 -40.74
C GLU A 287 -60.65 30.63 -39.80
N ASP A 288 -61.27 31.81 -39.94
CA ASP A 288 -62.35 32.33 -39.09
C ASP A 288 -62.02 32.31 -37.57
N VAL A 289 -60.74 32.51 -37.23
CA VAL A 289 -60.33 32.56 -35.82
C VAL A 289 -60.79 33.86 -35.16
N PRO A 290 -61.16 33.83 -33.86
CA PRO A 290 -61.57 35.02 -33.15
C PRO A 290 -60.40 35.96 -32.91
N ARG A 291 -60.68 37.26 -33.00
CA ARG A 291 -59.76 38.32 -32.62
C ARG A 291 -59.93 38.61 -31.14
N LEU A 292 -58.82 38.69 -30.41
CA LEU A 292 -58.83 38.84 -28.96
C LEU A 292 -59.50 40.15 -28.50
N PHE A 293 -59.34 41.23 -29.25
CA PHE A 293 -60.00 42.51 -28.98
C PHE A 293 -61.54 42.41 -29.02
N ASP A 294 -62.10 41.65 -29.97
CA ASP A 294 -63.55 41.52 -30.16
C ASP A 294 -64.21 40.69 -29.02
N LEU A 295 -63.40 39.93 -28.28
CA LEU A 295 -63.83 39.13 -27.13
C LEU A 295 -63.83 39.93 -25.81
N VAL A 296 -63.20 41.10 -25.78
CA VAL A 296 -63.12 41.94 -24.58
C VAL A 296 -64.35 42.82 -24.48
N GLU A 297 -65.02 42.76 -23.34
CA GLU A 297 -66.13 43.64 -22.98
C GLU A 297 -65.61 44.78 -22.09
N PRO A 298 -65.41 46.01 -22.62
CA PRO A 298 -64.99 47.14 -21.82
C PRO A 298 -66.15 47.65 -20.94
N LYS A 299 -65.84 48.10 -19.72
CA LYS A 299 -66.83 48.67 -18.79
C LYS A 299 -67.50 49.93 -19.34
N GLU A 300 -66.71 50.76 -20.02
CA GLU A 300 -67.17 51.98 -20.67
C GLU A 300 -66.62 52.03 -22.10
N PRO A 301 -67.40 52.55 -23.07
CA PRO A 301 -67.01 52.56 -24.47
C PRO A 301 -65.76 53.39 -24.76
N GLN A 302 -65.41 54.34 -23.89
CA GLN A 302 -64.20 55.14 -24.02
C GLN A 302 -62.92 54.31 -23.88
N PHE A 303 -62.92 53.27 -23.04
CA PHE A 303 -61.77 52.40 -22.81
C PHE A 303 -61.53 51.40 -23.94
N ALA A 304 -62.48 51.24 -24.87
CA ALA A 304 -62.34 50.33 -26.00
C ALA A 304 -61.08 50.66 -26.82
N HIS A 305 -60.78 51.95 -27.04
CA HIS A 305 -59.59 52.41 -27.75
C HIS A 305 -58.29 52.00 -27.06
N VAL A 306 -58.28 51.98 -25.72
CA VAL A 306 -57.12 51.55 -24.92
C VAL A 306 -56.88 50.06 -25.06
N PHE A 307 -57.95 49.26 -25.01
CA PHE A 307 -57.85 47.81 -25.25
C PHE A 307 -57.38 47.52 -26.67
N TYR A 308 -57.84 48.29 -27.66
CA TYR A 308 -57.40 48.16 -29.04
C TYR A 308 -55.93 48.52 -29.22
N GLU A 309 -55.45 49.58 -28.57
CA GLU A 309 -54.03 49.95 -28.58
C GLU A 309 -53.14 48.81 -28.06
N ALA A 310 -53.57 48.19 -26.96
CA ALA A 310 -52.79 47.14 -26.30
C ALA A 310 -52.87 45.78 -27.03
N LEU A 311 -54.01 45.43 -27.61
CA LEU A 311 -54.25 44.12 -28.24
C LEU A 311 -54.06 44.13 -29.76
N ARG A 312 -54.32 45.24 -30.45
CA ARG A 312 -54.27 45.35 -31.91
C ARG A 312 -54.98 44.18 -32.61
N ASP A 313 -54.54 43.80 -33.80
CA ASP A 313 -55.06 42.67 -34.57
C ASP A 313 -54.47 41.33 -34.07
N THR A 314 -54.61 41.06 -32.76
CA THR A 314 -54.17 39.77 -32.19
C THR A 314 -55.24 38.70 -32.34
N LEU A 315 -54.87 37.58 -32.95
CA LEU A 315 -55.73 36.43 -33.20
C LEU A 315 -55.49 35.33 -32.17
N VAL A 316 -56.53 34.56 -31.85
CA VAL A 316 -56.42 33.41 -30.94
C VAL A 316 -56.49 32.11 -31.72
N ALA A 317 -55.46 31.28 -31.57
CA ALA A 317 -55.38 29.93 -32.11
C ALA A 317 -55.59 28.88 -31.00
N GLN A 318 -56.07 27.70 -31.36
CA GLN A 318 -56.23 26.60 -30.40
C GLN A 318 -54.89 25.98 -30.01
N ASP A 319 -54.00 25.79 -30.98
CA ASP A 319 -52.72 25.13 -30.81
C ASP A 319 -51.58 25.84 -31.58
N LEU A 320 -50.35 25.46 -31.28
CA LEU A 320 -49.15 26.02 -31.91
C LEU A 320 -49.12 25.72 -33.43
N ALA A 321 -49.69 24.60 -33.87
CA ALA A 321 -49.74 24.24 -35.28
C ALA A 321 -50.62 25.22 -36.07
N GLN A 322 -51.80 25.54 -35.55
CA GLN A 322 -52.71 26.55 -36.09
C GLN A 322 -52.08 27.95 -36.00
N ALA A 323 -51.47 28.30 -34.86
CA ALA A 323 -50.80 29.58 -34.71
C ALA A 323 -49.74 29.82 -35.79
N ASN A 324 -48.92 28.81 -36.09
CA ASN A 324 -47.91 28.90 -37.15
C ASN A 324 -48.53 29.06 -38.55
N ARG A 325 -49.60 28.33 -38.88
CA ARG A 325 -50.27 28.46 -40.18
C ARG A 325 -50.81 29.87 -40.40
N ILE A 326 -51.40 30.47 -39.37
CA ILE A 326 -52.02 31.79 -39.43
C ILE A 326 -50.95 32.90 -39.43
N ALA A 327 -49.97 32.82 -38.52
CA ALA A 327 -48.92 33.83 -38.37
C ALA A 327 -48.05 33.98 -39.63
N PHE A 328 -47.76 32.87 -40.33
CA PHE A 328 -46.94 32.85 -41.55
C PHE A 328 -47.76 32.77 -42.85
N SER A 329 -49.04 33.17 -42.80
CA SER A 329 -49.87 33.29 -44.02
C SER A 329 -49.44 34.49 -44.89
N ALA A 330 -50.18 34.78 -45.97
CA ALA A 330 -49.86 35.86 -46.91
C ALA A 330 -49.74 37.25 -46.22
N CYS A 331 -50.43 37.44 -45.10
CA CYS A 331 -50.26 38.59 -44.21
C CYS A 331 -49.68 38.09 -42.88
N ARG A 332 -48.75 38.86 -42.29
CA ARG A 332 -48.22 38.53 -40.96
C ARG A 332 -49.20 38.95 -39.89
N TRP A 333 -49.70 37.98 -39.12
CA TRP A 333 -50.60 38.20 -38.00
C TRP A 333 -49.86 37.99 -36.67
N ARG A 334 -50.27 38.75 -35.65
CA ARG A 334 -49.91 38.45 -34.26
C ARG A 334 -50.88 37.40 -33.74
N VAL A 335 -50.39 36.24 -33.31
CA VAL A 335 -51.23 35.10 -32.93
C VAL A 335 -50.81 34.58 -31.56
N VAL A 336 -51.79 34.30 -30.70
CA VAL A 336 -51.60 33.67 -29.40
C VAL A 336 -52.37 32.35 -29.33
N THR A 337 -51.79 31.32 -28.72
CA THR A 337 -52.52 30.06 -28.46
C THR A 337 -53.34 30.15 -27.17
N LEU A 338 -54.37 29.32 -27.03
CA LEU A 338 -55.09 29.18 -25.76
C LEU A 338 -54.15 28.81 -24.59
N ALA A 339 -53.03 28.13 -24.87
CA ALA A 339 -52.01 27.79 -23.88
C ALA A 339 -51.05 28.94 -23.54
N GLY A 340 -51.20 30.12 -24.15
CA GLY A 340 -50.39 31.31 -23.86
C GLY A 340 -49.03 31.33 -24.57
N GLU A 341 -48.90 30.69 -25.73
CA GLU A 341 -47.72 30.84 -26.61
C GLU A 341 -47.98 31.97 -27.61
N LEU A 342 -47.01 32.88 -27.78
CA LEU A 342 -47.18 34.08 -28.61
C LEU A 342 -46.24 34.05 -29.81
N ILE A 343 -46.79 34.29 -31.01
CA ILE A 343 -46.05 34.59 -32.23
C ILE A 343 -46.40 36.01 -32.63
N ASP A 344 -45.42 36.90 -32.53
CA ASP A 344 -45.60 38.31 -32.84
C ASP A 344 -45.30 38.62 -34.31
N SER A 345 -45.98 39.65 -34.85
CA SER A 345 -45.78 40.09 -36.24
C SER A 345 -44.36 40.64 -36.49
N SER A 346 -43.69 41.09 -35.42
CA SER A 346 -42.28 41.49 -35.37
C SER A 346 -41.31 40.32 -35.61
N GLY A 347 -41.76 39.07 -35.52
CA GLY A 347 -40.94 37.86 -35.58
C GLY A 347 -40.47 37.36 -34.21
N THR A 348 -40.94 37.97 -33.12
CA THR A 348 -40.70 37.49 -31.75
C THR A 348 -41.59 36.28 -31.45
N MET A 349 -41.00 35.21 -30.90
CA MET A 349 -41.75 34.03 -30.43
C MET A 349 -41.52 33.85 -28.93
N SER A 350 -42.60 33.67 -28.17
CA SER A 350 -42.55 33.41 -26.72
C SER A 350 -43.25 32.09 -26.40
N GLY A 351 -42.57 31.23 -25.66
CA GLY A 351 -43.12 29.98 -25.12
C GLY A 351 -43.33 30.06 -23.61
N SER A 352 -44.36 29.38 -23.10
CA SER A 352 -44.59 29.27 -21.65
C SER A 352 -43.72 28.18 -21.04
N GLY A 353 -43.19 28.42 -19.83
CA GLY A 353 -42.63 27.37 -18.98
C GLY A 353 -43.72 26.47 -18.38
N PRO A 354 -43.37 25.51 -17.50
CA PRO A 354 -44.34 24.58 -16.89
C PRO A 354 -45.38 25.27 -15.99
N LYS A 355 -45.16 26.52 -15.60
CA LYS A 355 -46.16 27.36 -14.94
C LYS A 355 -46.74 28.36 -15.95
N PRO A 356 -48.03 28.22 -16.32
CA PRO A 356 -48.70 29.24 -17.13
C PRO A 356 -48.85 30.54 -16.33
N ARG A 357 -48.75 31.68 -17.01
CA ARG A 357 -49.07 32.99 -16.43
C ARG A 357 -50.56 33.28 -16.70
N GLY A 358 -51.41 33.07 -15.70
CA GLY A 358 -52.84 33.39 -15.77
C GLY A 358 -53.24 34.53 -14.83
N GLY A 359 -54.50 34.96 -14.89
CA GLY A 359 -55.08 35.95 -13.98
C GLY A 359 -54.83 37.40 -14.36
N GLY A 360 -54.57 37.70 -15.64
CA GLY A 360 -54.41 39.06 -16.14
C GLY A 360 -55.74 39.79 -16.28
N ILE A 361 -56.75 39.18 -16.91
CA ILE A 361 -58.13 39.67 -17.00
C ILE A 361 -59.05 38.44 -16.93
N GLY A 362 -59.67 38.20 -15.79
CA GLY A 362 -60.61 37.08 -15.60
C GLY A 362 -61.85 37.49 -14.80
N SER A 363 -62.89 36.66 -14.85
CA SER A 363 -64.15 36.88 -14.12
C SER A 363 -64.00 36.84 -12.58
N LYS A 364 -62.84 36.38 -12.09
CA LYS A 364 -62.46 36.27 -10.67
C LYS A 364 -61.10 36.92 -10.45
N LEU A 365 -60.99 37.78 -9.41
CA LEU A 365 -59.74 38.43 -9.03
C LEU A 365 -58.65 37.40 -8.68
N ALA A 366 -57.48 37.60 -9.29
CA ALA A 366 -56.35 36.69 -9.34
C ALA A 366 -55.86 36.20 -7.97
N ALA A 367 -55.72 34.88 -7.82
CA ALA A 367 -55.03 34.25 -6.72
C ALA A 367 -53.87 33.39 -7.29
N ASP A 368 -52.82 34.06 -7.75
CA ASP A 368 -51.56 33.38 -8.12
C ASP A 368 -50.36 33.83 -7.25
N VAL A 369 -50.66 34.57 -6.17
CA VAL A 369 -49.66 34.91 -5.15
C VAL A 369 -49.53 33.75 -4.19
N VAL A 370 -48.30 33.23 -4.02
CA VAL A 370 -48.01 32.21 -3.01
C VAL A 370 -48.40 32.78 -1.64
N PRO A 371 -49.30 32.11 -0.88
CA PRO A 371 -49.71 32.59 0.43
C PRO A 371 -48.51 32.72 1.39
N PRO A 372 -48.50 33.70 2.31
CA PRO A 372 -47.40 33.89 3.25
C PRO A 372 -47.14 32.65 4.12
N ASP A 373 -48.18 31.89 4.45
CA ASP A 373 -48.06 30.63 5.21
C ASP A 373 -47.32 29.54 4.44
N VAL A 374 -47.44 29.51 3.11
CA VAL A 374 -46.76 28.53 2.25
C VAL A 374 -45.28 28.92 2.07
N LEU A 375 -44.99 30.20 1.95
CA LEU A 375 -43.63 30.73 1.94
C LEU A 375 -42.87 30.41 3.23
N GLN A 376 -43.50 30.63 4.39
CA GLN A 376 -42.90 30.27 5.69
C GLN A 376 -42.55 28.78 5.77
N LYS A 377 -43.39 27.90 5.21
CA LYS A 377 -43.08 26.47 5.12
C LYS A 377 -41.87 26.19 4.24
N TYR A 378 -41.80 26.79 3.05
CA TYR A 378 -40.63 26.63 2.17
C TYR A 378 -39.34 27.15 2.81
N GLU A 379 -39.40 28.26 3.54
CA GLU A 379 -38.25 28.76 4.29
C GLU A 379 -37.83 27.82 5.42
N GLN A 380 -38.78 27.23 6.13
CA GLN A 380 -38.50 26.22 7.16
C GLN A 380 -37.86 24.97 6.56
N ASP A 381 -38.41 24.45 5.46
CA ASP A 381 -37.88 23.27 4.76
C ASP A 381 -36.46 23.53 4.24
N SER A 382 -36.21 24.72 3.69
CA SER A 382 -34.87 25.15 3.25
C SER A 382 -33.88 25.24 4.41
N LYS A 383 -34.29 25.79 5.56
CA LYS A 383 -33.46 25.83 6.78
C LYS A 383 -33.13 24.42 7.29
N VAL A 384 -34.12 23.52 7.33
CA VAL A 384 -33.91 22.13 7.75
C VAL A 384 -32.94 21.41 6.81
N ALA A 385 -33.13 21.53 5.49
CA ALA A 385 -32.24 20.94 4.50
C ALA A 385 -30.81 21.50 4.59
N ALA A 386 -30.65 22.80 4.86
CA ALA A 386 -29.34 23.43 5.07
C ALA A 386 -28.64 22.89 6.31
N VAL A 387 -29.35 22.74 7.44
CA VAL A 387 -28.79 22.17 8.67
C VAL A 387 -28.37 20.72 8.46
N GLN A 388 -29.20 19.91 7.79
CA GLN A 388 -28.85 18.52 7.46
C GLN A 388 -27.60 18.43 6.59
N LEU A 389 -27.46 19.32 5.60
CA LEU A 389 -26.26 19.40 4.77
C LEU A 389 -25.02 19.75 5.60
N THR A 390 -25.13 20.72 6.52
CA THR A 390 -23.98 21.09 7.38
C THR A 390 -23.54 19.95 8.28
N VAL A 391 -24.48 19.21 8.89
CA VAL A 391 -24.16 18.05 9.73
C VAL A 391 -23.51 16.95 8.90
N ALA A 392 -24.07 16.62 7.73
CA ALA A 392 -23.48 15.61 6.83
C ALA A 392 -22.07 16.00 6.34
N MET A 393 -21.83 17.30 6.09
CA MET A 393 -20.50 17.81 5.73
C MET A 393 -19.50 17.71 6.88
N GLU A 394 -19.92 17.98 8.12
CA GLU A 394 -19.07 17.82 9.30
C GLU A 394 -18.71 16.34 9.55
N GLU A 395 -19.68 15.43 9.40
CA GLU A 395 -19.47 13.99 9.49
C GLU A 395 -18.50 13.48 8.42
N LEU A 396 -18.67 13.93 7.16
CA LEU A 396 -17.76 13.60 6.08
C LEU A 396 -16.35 14.10 6.39
N ARG A 397 -16.21 15.35 6.84
CA ARG A 397 -14.90 15.94 7.17
C ARG A 397 -14.19 15.20 8.31
N ALA A 398 -14.94 14.76 9.31
CA ALA A 398 -14.38 13.95 10.41
C ALA A 398 -13.89 12.59 9.89
N ALA A 399 -14.67 11.92 9.05
CA ALA A 399 -14.29 10.64 8.46
C ALA A 399 -13.11 10.77 7.47
N GLU A 400 -13.06 11.85 6.68
CA GLU A 400 -11.93 12.16 5.80
C GLU A 400 -10.65 12.45 6.58
N ALA A 401 -10.73 13.17 7.71
CA ALA A 401 -9.58 13.41 8.58
C ALA A 401 -9.04 12.11 9.22
N GLU A 402 -9.94 11.21 9.64
CA GLU A 402 -9.57 9.86 10.10
C GLU A 402 -8.83 9.08 9.00
N LEU A 403 -9.29 9.18 7.76
CA LEU A 403 -8.68 8.49 6.61
C LEU A 403 -7.35 9.13 6.18
N GLU A 404 -7.25 10.45 6.16
CA GLU A 404 -6.03 11.17 5.78
C GLU A 404 -4.90 10.92 6.79
N ALA A 405 -5.22 10.79 8.08
CA ALA A 405 -4.26 10.37 9.10
C ALA A 405 -3.66 8.98 8.83
N VAL A 406 -4.37 8.11 8.10
CA VAL A 406 -3.88 6.78 7.69
C VAL A 406 -3.04 6.88 6.42
N GLY A 407 -3.24 7.90 5.58
CA GLY A 407 -2.34 8.24 4.46
C GLY A 407 -2.27 7.22 3.32
N GLU A 408 -3.18 6.25 3.27
CA GLU A 408 -3.17 5.14 2.33
C GLU A 408 -4.33 5.26 1.31
N SER A 409 -4.04 5.00 0.04
CA SER A 409 -5.05 4.99 -1.01
C SER A 409 -5.84 3.68 -1.04
N GLY A 410 -7.14 3.73 -1.36
CA GLY A 410 -7.98 2.54 -1.51
C GLY A 410 -7.39 1.40 -2.37
N PRO A 411 -6.85 1.64 -3.58
CA PRO A 411 -6.24 0.57 -4.37
C PRO A 411 -4.99 -0.03 -3.72
N GLN A 412 -4.25 0.77 -2.94
CA GLN A 412 -3.08 0.30 -2.20
C GLN A 412 -3.50 -0.64 -1.07
N ILE A 413 -4.53 -0.29 -0.30
CA ILE A 413 -5.08 -1.14 0.77
C ILE A 413 -5.60 -2.46 0.21
N ASN A 414 -6.32 -2.44 -0.91
CA ASN A 414 -6.83 -3.67 -1.55
C ASN A 414 -5.67 -4.59 -1.98
N LEU A 415 -4.62 -4.02 -2.59
CA LEU A 415 -3.43 -4.77 -2.96
C LEU A 415 -2.72 -5.37 -1.75
N GLU A 416 -2.66 -4.63 -0.63
CA GLU A 416 -2.07 -5.10 0.62
C GLU A 416 -2.90 -6.20 1.29
N ILE A 417 -4.23 -6.12 1.23
CA ILE A 417 -5.15 -7.17 1.69
C ILE A 417 -4.93 -8.45 0.87
N GLU A 418 -4.83 -8.35 -0.46
CA GLU A 418 -4.55 -9.50 -1.32
C GLU A 418 -3.20 -10.14 -1.00
N LYS A 419 -2.15 -9.34 -0.84
CA LYS A 419 -0.82 -9.80 -0.41
C LYS A 419 -0.87 -10.49 0.94
N ALA A 420 -1.50 -9.88 1.95
CA ALA A 420 -1.63 -10.46 3.28
C ALA A 420 -2.41 -11.78 3.25
N ASN A 421 -3.45 -11.89 2.42
CA ASN A 421 -4.19 -13.14 2.24
C ASN A 421 -3.31 -14.25 1.66
N LEU A 422 -2.49 -13.95 0.64
CA LEU A 422 -1.54 -14.91 0.07
C LEU A 422 -0.49 -15.34 1.12
N ASP A 423 0.09 -14.39 1.85
CA ASP A 423 1.05 -14.66 2.93
C ASP A 423 0.44 -15.55 4.02
N ILE A 424 -0.83 -15.31 4.41
CA ILE A 424 -1.53 -16.14 5.40
C ILE A 424 -1.77 -17.55 4.86
N GLN A 425 -2.12 -17.71 3.58
CA GLN A 425 -2.28 -19.03 2.98
C GLN A 425 -0.97 -19.80 2.98
N ASP A 426 0.14 -19.14 2.64
CA ASP A 426 1.46 -19.76 2.62
C ASP A 426 1.94 -20.08 4.04
N ALA A 427 1.76 -19.17 5.00
CA ALA A 427 2.01 -19.44 6.41
C ALA A 427 1.18 -20.63 6.92
N ARG A 428 -0.09 -20.75 6.53
CA ARG A 428 -0.94 -21.92 6.88
C ARG A 428 -0.37 -23.22 6.33
N LYS A 429 0.10 -23.24 5.07
CA LYS A 429 0.77 -24.41 4.48
C LYS A 429 2.03 -24.77 5.26
N CYS A 430 2.88 -23.78 5.57
CA CYS A 430 4.08 -23.99 6.37
C CYS A 430 3.77 -24.52 7.78
N VAL A 431 2.69 -24.06 8.43
CA VAL A 431 2.25 -24.60 9.73
C VAL A 431 1.83 -26.07 9.60
N ILE A 432 1.11 -26.44 8.54
CA ILE A 432 0.71 -27.83 8.30
C ILE A 432 1.94 -28.71 8.10
N GLU A 433 2.91 -28.26 7.30
CA GLU A 433 4.14 -29.00 7.06
C GLU A 433 5.00 -29.14 8.32
N ALA A 434 5.19 -28.05 9.08
CA ALA A 434 5.91 -28.06 10.35
C ALA A 434 5.22 -28.98 11.38
N LYS A 435 3.89 -28.98 11.44
CA LYS A 435 3.11 -29.92 12.27
C LYS A 435 3.35 -31.37 11.87
N LYS A 436 3.36 -31.67 10.57
CA LYS A 436 3.68 -33.02 10.07
C LYS A 436 5.11 -33.41 10.43
N ARG A 437 6.08 -32.51 10.29
CA ARG A 437 7.48 -32.76 10.69
C ARG A 437 7.60 -33.07 12.19
N VAL A 438 6.95 -32.27 13.04
CA VAL A 438 6.89 -32.53 14.49
C VAL A 438 6.23 -33.88 14.79
N HIS A 439 5.13 -34.21 14.11
CA HIS A 439 4.46 -35.50 14.29
C HIS A 439 5.36 -36.68 13.88
N ASN A 440 5.97 -36.61 12.70
CA ASN A 440 6.85 -37.64 12.15
C ASN A 440 8.13 -37.83 12.96
N LEU A 441 8.62 -36.79 13.65
CA LEU A 441 9.75 -36.88 14.58
C LEU A 441 9.32 -37.36 15.96
N ARG A 442 8.10 -37.05 16.41
CA ARG A 442 7.56 -37.52 17.70
C ARG A 442 7.25 -39.01 17.70
N THR A 443 6.83 -39.57 16.57
CA THR A 443 6.58 -41.02 16.43
C THR A 443 7.82 -41.89 16.71
N PRO A 444 9.03 -41.55 16.22
CA PRO A 444 10.29 -42.25 16.54
C PRO A 444 11.08 -41.63 17.72
N SER A 445 10.78 -40.41 18.20
CA SER A 445 11.55 -39.72 19.25
C SER A 445 11.30 -40.22 20.66
N LYS A 446 10.24 -41.00 20.91
CA LYS A 446 10.23 -41.80 22.12
C LYS A 446 11.24 -42.91 21.86
N PRO A 447 12.39 -42.97 22.55
CA PRO A 447 13.17 -44.20 22.53
C PRO A 447 12.18 -45.30 22.90
N ASP A 448 12.05 -46.30 22.03
CA ASP A 448 11.18 -47.42 22.37
C ASP A 448 11.65 -47.91 23.75
N ALA A 449 10.73 -48.36 24.61
CA ALA A 449 11.14 -48.94 25.90
C ALA A 449 12.22 -50.04 25.70
N GLY A 450 12.25 -50.63 24.48
CA GLY A 450 13.34 -51.43 23.94
C GLY A 450 14.71 -50.74 23.91
N ASP A 451 14.87 -49.58 23.28
CA ASP A 451 16.19 -48.92 23.13
C ASP A 451 16.79 -48.51 24.47
N LEU A 452 15.99 -48.00 25.41
CA LEU A 452 16.44 -47.72 26.78
C LEU A 452 16.84 -48.99 27.54
N SER A 453 16.11 -50.08 27.35
CA SER A 453 16.47 -51.38 27.93
C SER A 453 17.73 -51.98 27.29
N HIS A 454 17.96 -51.72 26.00
CA HIS A 454 19.16 -52.16 25.28
C HIS A 454 20.39 -51.36 25.69
N ILE A 455 20.27 -50.04 25.87
CA ILE A 455 21.36 -49.18 26.38
C ILE A 455 21.76 -49.63 27.78
N THR A 456 20.79 -49.79 28.70
CA THR A 456 21.08 -50.25 30.07
C THR A 456 21.67 -51.66 30.13
N SER A 457 21.24 -52.57 29.25
CA SER A 457 21.83 -53.91 29.12
C SER A 457 23.28 -53.83 28.62
N LEU A 458 23.56 -53.02 27.61
CA LEU A 458 24.91 -52.85 27.07
C LEU A 458 25.85 -52.17 28.08
N GLU A 459 25.38 -51.18 28.84
CA GLU A 459 26.13 -50.55 29.93
C GLU A 459 26.52 -51.56 31.01
N HIS A 460 25.59 -52.44 31.40
CA HIS A 460 25.88 -53.52 32.33
C HIS A 460 26.91 -54.50 31.74
N GLU A 461 26.77 -54.89 30.48
CA GLU A 461 27.74 -55.76 29.80
C GLU A 461 29.13 -55.13 29.71
N ILE A 462 29.23 -53.83 29.40
CA ILE A 462 30.48 -53.07 29.38
C ILE A 462 31.12 -53.10 30.77
N ALA A 463 30.36 -52.80 31.82
CA ALA A 463 30.89 -52.82 33.20
C ALA A 463 31.41 -54.21 33.59
N THR A 464 30.70 -55.28 33.21
CA THR A 464 31.18 -56.66 33.46
C THR A 464 32.43 -57.02 32.67
N ALA A 465 32.58 -56.51 31.43
CA ALA A 465 33.74 -56.76 30.58
C ALA A 465 34.96 -55.95 31.04
N GLN A 466 34.76 -54.71 31.49
CA GLN A 466 35.79 -53.85 32.10
C GLN A 466 36.34 -54.47 33.39
N ASN A 467 35.49 -54.96 34.28
CA ASN A 467 35.94 -55.67 35.50
C ASN A 467 36.79 -56.91 35.18
N LYS A 468 36.46 -57.66 34.11
CA LYS A 468 37.26 -58.80 33.66
C LYS A 468 38.59 -58.36 33.06
N LEU A 469 38.60 -57.24 32.36
CA LEU A 469 39.79 -56.65 31.75
C LEU A 469 40.77 -56.13 32.81
N GLU A 470 40.29 -55.47 33.86
CA GLU A 470 41.09 -55.08 35.03
C GLU A 470 41.72 -56.32 35.71
N GLY A 471 40.95 -57.40 35.85
CA GLY A 471 41.46 -58.68 36.33
C GLY A 471 42.61 -59.23 35.45
N LEU A 472 42.45 -59.17 34.12
CA LEU A 472 43.50 -59.61 33.18
C LEU A 472 44.73 -58.70 33.18
N TRP A 473 44.55 -57.39 33.33
CA TRP A 473 45.63 -56.39 33.45
C TRP A 473 46.45 -56.60 34.72
N SER A 474 45.80 -56.95 35.84
CA SER A 474 46.51 -57.28 37.07
C SER A 474 47.41 -58.51 36.90
N LEU A 475 46.94 -59.52 36.17
CA LEU A 475 47.69 -60.76 35.90
C LEU A 475 48.81 -60.53 34.89
N SER A 476 48.58 -59.78 33.82
CA SER A 476 49.63 -59.41 32.87
C SER A 476 50.67 -58.49 33.51
N GLY A 477 50.25 -57.56 34.37
CA GLY A 477 51.12 -56.67 35.14
C GLY A 477 52.07 -57.43 36.06
N MET A 478 51.60 -58.46 36.75
CA MET A 478 52.46 -59.33 37.57
C MET A 478 53.55 -60.04 36.74
N ILE A 479 53.22 -60.47 35.51
CA ILE A 479 54.18 -61.12 34.60
C ILE A 479 55.16 -60.09 34.03
N GLU A 480 54.70 -58.90 33.67
CA GLU A 480 55.56 -57.81 33.18
C GLU A 480 56.50 -57.27 34.26
N GLU A 481 56.05 -57.17 35.52
CA GLU A 481 56.92 -56.84 36.65
C GLU A 481 57.99 -57.91 36.87
N ALA A 482 57.65 -59.19 36.70
CA ALA A 482 58.61 -60.28 36.75
C ALA A 482 59.63 -60.20 35.59
N ILE A 483 59.21 -59.84 34.38
CA ILE A 483 60.12 -59.60 33.25
C ILE A 483 61.04 -58.42 33.56
N LYS A 484 60.50 -57.29 34.03
CA LYS A 484 61.30 -56.11 34.44
C LYS A 484 62.25 -56.40 35.60
N ALA A 485 61.91 -57.34 36.48
CA ALA A 485 62.81 -57.79 37.54
C ALA A 485 63.97 -58.60 36.97
N ILE A 486 63.72 -59.51 36.03
CA ILE A 486 64.76 -60.27 35.33
C ILE A 486 65.63 -59.34 34.46
N GLU A 487 65.05 -58.33 33.80
CA GLU A 487 65.80 -57.31 33.07
C GLU A 487 66.69 -56.46 33.99
N ARG A 488 66.25 -56.16 35.21
CA ARG A 488 67.08 -55.51 36.24
C ARG A 488 68.22 -56.41 36.69
N GLU A 489 67.97 -57.71 36.90
CA GLU A 489 69.03 -58.69 37.20
C GLU A 489 70.07 -58.80 36.07
N ILE A 490 69.65 -58.72 34.80
CA ILE A 490 70.57 -58.66 33.65
C ILE A 490 71.43 -57.40 33.69
N LEU A 491 70.85 -56.24 34.02
CA LEU A 491 71.59 -54.98 34.14
C LEU A 491 72.60 -55.01 35.29
N ASP A 492 72.24 -55.61 36.43
CA ASP A 492 73.11 -55.75 37.59
C ASP A 492 74.30 -56.71 37.33
N ILE A 493 74.07 -57.80 36.59
CA ILE A 493 75.11 -58.79 36.22
C ILE A 493 76.00 -58.27 35.08
N GLY A 494 75.45 -57.48 34.16
CA GLY A 494 76.20 -56.81 33.10
C GLY A 494 77.25 -55.82 33.63
N GLY A 495 77.08 -55.36 34.87
CA GLY A 495 78.01 -54.46 35.57
C GLY A 495 78.18 -53.10 34.91
N SER A 496 79.08 -52.29 35.47
CA SER A 496 79.39 -50.93 34.99
C SER A 496 79.85 -50.89 33.53
N TRP A 497 80.41 -51.99 33.03
CA TRP A 497 80.96 -52.08 31.69
C TRP A 497 79.91 -52.33 30.59
N LEU A 498 78.88 -53.17 30.83
CA LEU A 498 77.75 -53.31 29.90
C LEU A 498 76.90 -52.03 29.86
N LEU A 499 76.79 -51.33 31.00
CA LEU A 499 76.13 -50.03 31.09
C LEU A 499 76.90 -48.95 30.31
N ALA A 500 78.23 -48.92 30.42
CA ALA A 500 79.09 -48.00 29.66
C ALA A 500 79.00 -48.25 28.15
N GLN A 501 79.01 -49.52 27.74
CA GLN A 501 78.89 -49.90 26.32
C GLN A 501 77.50 -49.59 25.77
N LYS A 502 76.43 -49.87 26.53
CA LYS A 502 75.06 -49.51 26.16
C LYS A 502 74.88 -47.99 26.08
N SER A 503 75.43 -47.23 27.02
CA SER A 503 75.38 -45.76 27.01
C SER A 503 76.12 -45.17 25.80
N LYS A 504 77.20 -45.80 25.32
CA LYS A 504 77.87 -45.40 24.08
C LYS A 504 76.99 -45.67 22.85
N VAL A 505 76.38 -46.85 22.77
CA VAL A 505 75.44 -47.22 21.68
C VAL A 505 74.22 -46.28 21.67
N ASP A 506 73.63 -46.02 22.83
CA ASP A 506 72.49 -45.10 22.96
C ASP A 506 72.89 -43.65 22.66
N GLY A 507 74.11 -43.23 23.04
CA GLY A 507 74.67 -41.94 22.70
C GLY A 507 74.89 -41.77 21.19
N LEU A 508 75.45 -42.78 20.52
CA LEU A 508 75.61 -42.80 19.06
C LEU A 508 74.25 -42.78 18.34
N LYS A 509 73.24 -43.52 18.84
CA LYS A 509 71.87 -43.46 18.29
C LYS A 509 71.26 -42.07 18.41
N LEU A 510 71.43 -41.40 19.55
CA LEU A 510 70.95 -40.04 19.75
C LEU A 510 71.68 -39.03 18.84
N HIS A 511 72.98 -39.22 18.60
CA HIS A 511 73.74 -38.43 17.62
C HIS A 511 73.26 -38.66 16.18
N ILE A 512 72.93 -39.90 15.81
CA ILE A 512 72.33 -40.24 14.51
C ILE A 512 70.93 -39.62 14.37
N ASP A 513 70.09 -39.69 15.39
CA ASP A 513 68.74 -39.08 15.38
C ASP A 513 68.81 -37.55 15.29
N THR A 514 69.77 -36.93 15.97
CA THR A 514 69.99 -35.47 15.90
C THR A 514 70.46 -35.06 14.51
N ALA A 515 71.44 -35.76 13.95
CA ALA A 515 71.96 -35.50 12.60
C ALA A 515 70.91 -35.80 11.52
N ASN A 516 70.10 -36.86 11.68
CA ASN A 516 68.95 -37.15 10.80
C ASN A 516 67.84 -36.12 10.96
N GLY A 517 67.60 -35.62 12.17
CA GLY A 517 66.71 -34.49 12.43
C GLY A 517 67.15 -33.26 11.62
N GLU A 518 68.42 -32.88 11.69
CA GLU A 518 69.00 -31.77 10.93
C GLU A 518 68.96 -31.98 9.41
N ILE A 519 68.95 -33.23 8.92
CA ILE A 519 68.77 -33.57 7.49
C ILE A 519 67.28 -33.46 7.08
N VAL A 520 66.33 -33.80 7.97
CA VAL A 520 64.90 -33.88 7.66
C VAL A 520 64.17 -32.55 7.89
N THR A 521 64.61 -31.70 8.82
CA THR A 521 64.01 -30.37 9.01
C THR A 521 64.40 -29.44 7.86
N PRO A 522 63.46 -28.99 7.00
CA PRO A 522 63.73 -27.86 6.13
C PRO A 522 63.88 -26.58 6.98
N PRO A 523 64.74 -25.63 6.58
CA PRO A 523 64.84 -24.36 7.30
C PRO A 523 63.48 -23.67 7.30
N GLN A 524 63.01 -23.23 8.47
CA GLN A 524 61.94 -22.26 8.55
C GLN A 524 62.39 -21.01 7.79
N GLY A 525 61.79 -20.80 6.61
CA GLY A 525 62.03 -19.60 5.82
C GLY A 525 61.74 -18.36 6.68
N ARG A 526 62.70 -17.45 6.74
CA ARG A 526 62.43 -16.05 7.08
C ARG A 526 62.24 -15.27 5.80
#